data_AF-A0A022RKW0-F1
#
_entry.id   AF-A0A022RKW0-F1
#
_cell.length_a   1.000
_cell.length_b   1.000
_cell.length_c   1.000
_cell.angle_alpha   90.00
_cell.angle_beta   90.00
_cell.angle_gamma   90.00
#
_symmetry.space_group_name_H-M   'P 1'
#
loop_
_entity.id
_entity.type
_entity.pdbx_description
1 polymer ?
#
loop_
_entity_poly.entity_id
_entity_poly.type
_entity_poly.pdbx_seq_one_letter_code
_entity_poly.pdbx_strand_id
1 'polypeptide(L)'
;MRNPPTLVSLAIDSALNNFASIYDLSFLPEHILLELLARTLKAGKLNEKILNLFVATDKEEILSFIESLNIQHIMLPVLPTRCSDKY
;
A
#
# COMPACT_ATOMS: atom_id res chain seq x y z
N MET A 1 -27.17 18.26 -5.84
CA MET A 1 -27.13 18.04 -4.37
C MET A 1 -26.01 17.06 -4.10
N ARG A 2 -25.01 17.41 -3.27
CA ARG A 2 -23.99 16.43 -2.85
C ARG A 2 -24.66 15.47 -1.88
N ASN A 3 -24.74 14.20 -2.24
CA ASN A 3 -25.17 13.17 -1.31
C ASN A 3 -24.22 13.20 -0.09
N PRO A 4 -24.75 13.07 1.13
CA PRO A 4 -23.90 13.01 2.31
C PRO A 4 -22.92 11.84 2.17
N PRO A 5 -21.67 11.99 2.63
CA PRO A 5 -20.70 10.91 2.58
C PRO A 5 -21.21 9.73 3.41
N THR A 6 -21.03 8.53 2.88
CA THR A 6 -21.34 7.30 3.63
C THR A 6 -20.35 7.12 4.77
N LEU A 7 -20.77 6.40 5.82
CA LEU A 7 -19.89 6.06 6.94
C LEU A 7 -18.60 5.37 6.47
N VAL A 8 -18.72 4.50 5.46
CA VAL A 8 -17.59 3.81 4.83
C VAL A 8 -16.62 4.81 4.20
N SER A 9 -17.12 5.78 3.44
CA SER A 9 -16.29 6.83 2.85
C SER A 9 -15.52 7.62 3.92
N LEU A 10 -16.19 8.02 5.00
CA LEU A 10 -15.58 8.72 6.13
C LEU A 10 -14.53 7.86 6.84
N ALA A 11 -14.80 6.56 7.01
CA ALA A 11 -13.86 5.63 7.63
C ALA A 11 -12.60 5.46 6.78
N ILE A 12 -12.73 5.35 5.45
CA ILE A 12 -11.61 5.31 4.53
C ILE A 12 -10.79 6.60 4.59
N ASP A 13 -11.45 7.75 4.56
CA ASP A 13 -10.78 9.06 4.64
C ASP A 13 -10.05 9.24 5.98
N SER A 14 -10.59 8.69 7.07
CA SER A 14 -9.92 8.64 8.37
C SER A 14 -8.73 7.68 8.38
N ALA A 15 -8.87 6.48 7.81
CA ALA A 15 -7.81 5.50 7.69
C ALA A 15 -6.62 6.04 6.87
N LEU A 16 -6.91 6.80 5.81
CA LEU A 16 -5.91 7.52 5.00
C LEU A 16 -5.02 8.47 5.79
N ASN A 17 -5.55 9.05 6.87
CA ASN A 17 -4.80 9.95 7.75
C ASN A 17 -4.08 9.21 8.87
N ASN A 18 -4.48 7.98 9.18
CA ASN A 18 -3.98 7.20 10.32
C ASN A 18 -3.21 5.93 9.91
N PHE A 19 -2.78 5.81 8.65
CA PHE A 19 -2.01 4.67 8.14
C PHE A 19 -0.77 4.32 8.99
N ALA A 20 -0.15 5.30 9.65
CA ALA A 20 0.99 5.07 10.53
C ALA A 20 0.69 4.15 11.72
N SER A 21 -0.58 4.05 12.13
CA SER A 21 -1.04 3.21 13.24
C SER A 21 -1.59 1.86 12.79
N ILE A 22 -1.71 1.61 11.49
CA ILE A 22 -2.33 0.41 10.93
C ILE A 22 -1.21 -0.56 10.53
N TYR A 23 -1.23 -1.76 11.12
CA TYR A 23 -0.19 -2.77 10.92
C TYR A 23 -0.68 -3.98 10.11
N ASP A 24 -1.99 -4.15 10.00
CA ASP A 24 -2.59 -5.25 9.30
C ASP A 24 -3.93 -4.80 8.68
N LEU A 25 -4.26 -5.38 7.54
CA LEU A 25 -5.44 -5.10 6.72
C LEU A 25 -6.14 -6.41 6.31
N SER A 26 -5.64 -7.57 6.75
CA SER A 26 -6.14 -8.92 6.41
C SER A 26 -7.62 -9.13 6.74
N PHE A 27 -8.09 -8.51 7.83
CA PHE A 27 -9.46 -8.60 8.32
C PHE A 27 -10.49 -7.82 7.48
N LEU A 28 -10.05 -6.98 6.54
CA LEU A 28 -10.96 -6.19 5.72
C LEU A 28 -11.40 -6.96 4.47
N PRO A 29 -12.67 -6.81 4.04
CA PRO A 29 -13.13 -7.28 2.74
C PRO A 29 -12.34 -6.68 1.58
N GLU A 30 -12.23 -7.42 0.49
CA GLU A 30 -11.43 -7.06 -0.70
C GLU A 30 -11.91 -5.76 -1.36
N HIS A 31 -13.23 -5.58 -1.50
CA HIS A 31 -13.82 -4.37 -2.07
C HIS A 31 -13.46 -3.09 -1.29
N ILE A 32 -13.33 -3.17 0.04
CA ILE A 32 -12.93 -2.03 0.87
C ILE A 32 -11.44 -1.73 0.68
N LEU A 33 -10.62 -2.77 0.57
CA LEU A 33 -9.18 -2.62 0.35
C LEU A 33 -8.86 -1.99 -1.00
N LEU A 34 -9.57 -2.38 -2.06
CA LEU A 34 -9.46 -1.75 -3.37
C LEU A 34 -9.87 -0.28 -3.32
N GLU A 35 -10.95 0.07 -2.63
CA GLU A 35 -11.36 1.47 -2.47
C GLU A 35 -10.32 2.27 -1.66
N LEU A 36 -9.79 1.68 -0.59
CA LEU A 36 -8.73 2.26 0.24
C LEU A 36 -7.48 2.54 -0.61
N LEU A 37 -7.03 1.57 -1.41
CA LEU A 37 -5.89 1.68 -2.30
C LEU A 37 -6.11 2.76 -3.36
N ALA A 38 -7.26 2.76 -4.04
CA ALA A 38 -7.60 3.74 -5.06
C ALA A 38 -7.61 5.17 -4.50
N ARG A 39 -8.18 5.38 -3.30
CA ARG A 39 -8.15 6.69 -2.64
C ARG A 39 -6.76 7.06 -2.14
N THR A 40 -5.95 6.10 -1.72
CA THR A 40 -4.54 6.33 -1.35
C THR A 40 -3.73 6.85 -2.54
N LEU A 41 -3.91 6.25 -3.71
CA LEU A 41 -3.30 6.69 -4.97
C LEU A 41 -3.77 8.08 -5.36
N LYS A 42 -5.09 8.33 -5.30
CA LYS A 42 -5.67 9.64 -5.61
C LYS A 42 -5.16 10.74 -4.67
N ALA A 43 -4.90 10.40 -3.41
CA ALA A 43 -4.32 11.32 -2.43
C ALA A 43 -2.81 11.51 -2.59
N GLY A 44 -2.14 10.73 -3.47
CA GLY A 44 -0.68 10.79 -3.65
C GLY A 44 0.11 10.37 -2.41
N LYS A 45 -0.49 9.60 -1.50
CA LYS A 45 0.12 9.19 -0.22
C LYS A 45 0.72 7.78 -0.28
N LEU A 46 0.99 7.24 -1.47
CA LEU A 46 1.57 5.91 -1.61
C LEU A 46 3.03 5.93 -1.13
N ASN A 47 3.31 5.22 -0.05
CA ASN A 47 4.65 5.01 0.50
C ASN A 47 5.00 3.52 0.46
N GLU A 48 6.29 3.18 0.49
CA GLU A 48 6.77 1.79 0.52
C GLU A 48 6.16 0.98 1.68
N LYS A 49 6.06 1.57 2.88
CA LYS A 49 5.40 0.92 4.03
C LYS A 49 3.95 0.55 3.75
N ILE A 50 3.23 1.45 3.07
CA ILE A 50 1.81 1.25 2.75
C ILE A 50 1.68 0.20 1.65
N LEU A 51 2.56 0.22 0.66
CA LEU A 51 2.62 -0.80 -0.37
C LEU A 51 2.86 -2.19 0.24
N ASN A 52 3.83 -2.30 1.16
CA ASN A 52 4.13 -3.55 1.87
C ASN A 52 2.93 -4.06 2.69
N LEU A 53 2.11 -3.17 3.28
CA LEU A 53 0.88 -3.55 3.97
C LEU A 53 -0.15 -4.19 3.02
N PHE A 54 -0.34 -3.60 1.83
CA PHE A 54 -1.25 -4.14 0.84
C PHE A 54 -0.75 -5.47 0.24
N VAL A 55 0.56 -5.59 0.00
CA VAL A 55 1.17 -6.84 -0.45
C VAL A 55 1.06 -7.94 0.61
N ALA A 56 1.27 -7.61 1.89
CA ALA A 56 1.16 -8.56 2.99
C ALA A 56 -0.27 -9.08 3.24
N THR A 57 -1.28 -8.42 2.67
CA THR A 57 -2.68 -8.85 2.78
C THR A 57 -2.99 -10.08 1.90
N ASP A 58 -2.10 -10.43 0.96
CA ASP A 58 -2.12 -11.64 0.13
C ASP A 58 -3.47 -11.92 -0.57
N LYS A 59 -4.04 -10.87 -1.19
CA LYS A 59 -5.27 -10.98 -1.99
C LYS A 59 -4.98 -10.78 -3.47
N GLU A 60 -5.50 -11.70 -4.29
CA GLU A 60 -5.18 -11.78 -5.73
C GLU A 60 -5.59 -10.53 -6.51
N GLU A 61 -6.75 -9.91 -6.22
CA GLU A 61 -7.18 -8.71 -6.96
C GLU A 61 -6.30 -7.51 -6.63
N ILE A 62 -5.84 -7.39 -5.38
CA ILE A 62 -4.96 -6.31 -4.93
C ILE A 62 -3.58 -6.46 -5.56
N LEU A 63 -3.03 -7.66 -5.57
CA LEU A 63 -1.74 -7.94 -6.21
C LEU A 63 -1.81 -7.65 -7.71
N SER A 64 -2.86 -8.11 -8.40
CA SER A 64 -3.09 -7.83 -9.81
C SER A 64 -3.21 -6.33 -10.09
N PHE A 65 -3.87 -5.59 -9.19
CA PHE A 65 -3.99 -4.13 -9.30
C PHE A 65 -2.63 -3.45 -9.10
N ILE A 66 -1.83 -3.88 -8.12
CA ILE A 66 -0.47 -3.36 -7.88
C ILE A 66 0.44 -3.64 -9.08
N GLU A 67 0.39 -4.84 -9.65
CA GLU A 67 1.13 -5.20 -10.86
C GLU A 67 0.72 -4.34 -12.06
N SER A 68 -0.58 -4.05 -12.21
CA SER A 68 -1.08 -3.18 -13.27
C SER A 68 -0.55 -1.74 -13.19
N LEU A 69 -0.20 -1.29 -11.98
CA LEU A 69 0.43 0.02 -11.75
C LEU A 69 1.92 0.03 -12.15
N ASN A 70 2.46 -1.12 -12.57
CA ASN A 70 3.85 -1.31 -13.01
C ASN A 70 4.87 -0.78 -11.99
N ILE A 71 4.56 -0.90 -10.69
CA ILE A 71 5.43 -0.45 -9.61
C ILE A 71 6.61 -1.42 -9.54
N GLN A 72 7.75 -1.01 -10.11
CA GLN A 72 8.98 -1.76 -9.98
C GLN A 72 9.52 -1.57 -8.56
N HIS A 73 9.42 -2.62 -7.73
CA HIS A 73 10.21 -2.70 -6.50
C HIS A 73 11.68 -2.76 -6.91
N ILE A 74 12.34 -1.60 -6.95
CA ILE A 74 13.79 -1.55 -7.13
C ILE A 74 14.39 -2.12 -5.85
N MET A 75 14.58 -3.44 -5.81
CA MET A 75 15.56 -4.02 -4.91
C MET A 75 16.91 -3.53 -5.40
N LEU A 76 17.49 -2.52 -4.75
CA LEU A 76 18.90 -2.22 -4.92
C LEU A 76 19.67 -3.42 -4.35
N PRO A 77 20.33 -4.24 -5.17
CA PRO A 77 21.22 -5.26 -4.63
C PRO A 77 22.33 -4.52 -3.90
N VAL A 78 22.42 -4.72 -2.58
CA VAL A 78 23.59 -4.29 -1.83
C VAL A 78 24.72 -5.19 -2.27
N LEU A 79 25.45 -4.76 -3.30
CA LEU A 79 26.68 -5.43 -3.72
C LEU A 79 27.62 -5.44 -2.52
N PRO A 80 28.10 -6.61 -2.06
CA PRO A 80 29.12 -6.64 -1.03
C PRO A 80 30.32 -5.88 -1.59
N THR A 81 30.63 -4.72 -1.00
CA THR A 81 31.89 -4.04 -1.25
C THR A 81 32.96 -5.04 -0.84
N ARG A 82 33.70 -5.59 -1.83
CA ARG A 82 34.86 -6.43 -1.56
C ARG A 82 35.75 -5.65 -0.61
N CYS A 83 35.76 -6.03 0.66
CA CYS A 83 36.85 -5.68 1.56
C CYS A 83 38.11 -6.18 0.86
N SER A 84 38.95 -5.26 0.44
CA SER A 84 40.23 -5.58 -0.17
C SER A 84 40.98 -6.51 0.77
N ASP A 85 41.24 -7.74 0.34
CA ASP A 85 42.23 -8.61 0.96
C ASP A 85 43.54 -7.82 1.00
N LYS A 86 43.89 -7.33 2.19
CA LYS A 86 45.22 -6.81 2.45
C LYS A 86 46.10 -8.02 2.70
N TYR A 87 46.97 -8.26 1.73
CA TYR A 87 48.18 -9.07 1.80
C TYR A 87 48.92 -8.91 3.14
#